data_AF-A0A382FWN2-F1
#
_entry.id   AF-A0A382FWN2-F1
#
_cell.length_a   1.000
_cell.length_b   1.000
_cell.length_c   1.000
_cell.angle_alpha   90.00
_cell.angle_beta   90.00
_cell.angle_gamma   90.00
#
_symmetry.space_group_name_H-M   'P 1'
#
loop_
_entity.id
_entity.type
_entity.pdbx_description
1 polymer ?
#
loop_
_entity_poly.entity_id
_entity_poly.type
_entity_poly.pdbx_seq_one_letter_code
_entity_poly.pdbx_strand_id
1 'polypeptide(L)' 'GALLSGVNLIGARANKNTTWPDGFDPTVAGVIFD' A
#
# COMPACT_ATOMS: atom_id res chain seq x y z
N GLY A 1 4.12 -11.41 5.25
CA GLY A 1 3.80 -10.64 4.04
C GLY A 1 2.32 -10.74 3.76
N ALA A 2 1.75 -9.74 3.08
CA ALA A 2 0.35 -9.73 2.65
C ALA A 2 0.26 -9.93 1.12
N LEU A 3 -0.80 -10.57 0.63
CA LEU A 3 -1.08 -10.66 -0.80
C LEU A 3 -2.00 -9.50 -1.21
N LEU A 4 -1.48 -8.57 -2.02
CA LEU A 4 -2.21 -7.36 -2.45
C LEU A 4 -2.62 -7.38 -3.93
N SER A 5 -2.47 -8.52 -4.61
CA SER A 5 -2.84 -8.67 -6.02
C SER A 5 -4.35 -8.48 -6.22
N GLY A 6 -4.74 -7.48 -6.99
CA GLY A 6 -6.14 -7.20 -7.33
C GLY A 6 -6.92 -6.40 -6.28
N VAL A 7 -6.28 -5.94 -5.21
CA VAL A 7 -6.92 -5.08 -4.21
C VAL A 7 -6.91 -3.62 -4.67
N ASN A 8 -8.04 -2.93 -4.53
CA ASN A 8 -8.10 -1.47 -4.74
C ASN A 8 -7.69 -0.75 -3.44
N LEU A 9 -6.56 -0.04 -3.47
CA LEU A 9 -6.01 0.69 -2.33
C LEU A 9 -6.09 2.22 -2.49
N ILE A 10 -6.87 2.69 -3.47
CA ILE A 10 -7.07 4.13 -3.69
C ILE A 10 -7.69 4.76 -2.43
N GLY A 11 -6.98 5.74 -1.86
CA GLY A 11 -7.41 6.48 -0.66
C GLY A 11 -7.14 5.76 0.66
N ALA A 12 -6.50 4.59 0.64
CA ALA A 12 -6.07 3.91 1.87
C ALA A 12 -5.03 4.77 2.61
N ARG A 13 -5.10 4.81 3.95
CA ARG A 13 -4.13 5.55 4.78
C ARG A 13 -3.10 4.58 5.37
N ALA A 14 -1.83 4.91 5.22
CA ALA A 14 -0.71 4.14 5.76
C ALA A 14 0.26 5.08 6.48
N ASN A 15 1.12 4.52 7.33
CA ASN A 15 2.18 5.27 7.99
C ASN A 15 3.53 4.57 7.81
N LYS A 16 4.60 5.19 8.32
CA LYS A 16 5.97 4.64 8.21
C LYS A 16 6.16 3.24 8.81
N ASN A 17 5.24 2.77 9.65
CA ASN A 17 5.30 1.43 10.24
C ASN A 17 4.55 0.39 9.39
N THR A 18 3.84 0.81 8.33
CA THR A 18 3.17 -0.09 7.41
C THR A 18 4.19 -0.82 6.55
N THR A 19 4.24 -2.15 6.65
CA THR A 19 5.12 -2.99 5.84
C THR A 19 4.43 -3.41 4.55
N TRP A 20 5.10 -3.16 3.42
CA TRP A 20 4.62 -3.53 2.10
C TRP A 20 5.33 -4.77 1.56
N PRO A 21 4.68 -5.55 0.69
CA PRO A 21 5.35 -6.63 -0.03
C PRO A 21 6.48 -6.10 -0.92
N ASP A 22 7.52 -6.91 -1.12
CA ASP A 22 8.60 -6.57 -2.05
C ASP A 22 8.04 -6.31 -3.47
N GLY A 23 8.45 -5.21 -4.08
CA GLY A 23 7.99 -4.78 -5.40
C GLY A 23 6.61 -4.12 -5.44
N PHE A 24 5.94 -3.93 -4.30
CA PHE A 24 4.69 -3.17 -4.22
C PHE A 24 4.99 -1.68 -4.01
N ASP A 25 4.51 -0.82 -4.93
CA ASP A 25 4.56 0.63 -4.78
C ASP A 25 3.22 1.17 -4.24
N PRO A 26 3.14 1.54 -2.94
CA PRO A 26 1.92 2.08 -2.34
C PRO A 26 1.49 3.43 -2.93
N THR A 27 2.43 4.22 -3.45
CA THR A 27 2.13 5.54 -4.03
C THR A 27 1.39 5.38 -5.35
N VAL A 28 1.85 4.47 -6.21
CA VAL A 28 1.19 4.12 -7.47
C VAL A 28 -0.18 3.49 -7.22
N ALA A 29 -0.32 2.72 -6.14
CA ALA A 29 -1.59 2.13 -5.73
C ALA A 29 -2.61 3.14 -5.15
N GLY A 30 -2.22 4.42 -4.97
CA GLY A 30 -3.10 5.48 -4.48
C GLY A 30 -3.22 5.55 -2.95
N VAL A 31 -2.26 4.99 -2.22
CA VAL A 31 -2.19 5.09 -0.76
C VAL A 31 -1.76 6.50 -0.36
N ILE A 32 -2.39 7.04 0.67
CA ILE A 32 -2.09 8.32 1.32
C ILE A 32 -1.26 8.04 2.57
N PHE A 33 -0.16 8.77 2.75
CA PHE A 33 0.68 8.67 3.93
C PHE A 33 0.36 9.77 4.94
N ASP A 34 0.16 9.37 6.20
CA ASP A 34 0.04 10.26 7.37
C ASP A 34 1.32 10.28 8.22
#